data_AF-A0A4V5TLP7-F1
#
_entry.id   AF-A0A4V5TLP7-F1
#
_cell.length_a   1.000
_cell.length_b   1.000
_cell.length_c   1.000
_cell.angle_alpha   90.00
_cell.angle_beta   90.00
_cell.angle_gamma   90.00
#
_symmetry.space_group_name_H-M   'P 1'
#
loop_
_entity.id
_entity.type
_entity.pdbx_description
1 polymer ?
#
loop_
_entity_poly.entity_id
_entity_poly.type
_entity_poly.pdbx_seq_one_letter_code
_entity_poly.pdbx_strand_id
1 'polypeptide(L)'
;MKKILVLPLLLLFGIIFAGCSADSEKESGDKKEVAADTTEKTSVSKPLKVDKELLNVEVTLPADFFEGEDIDTVIADAKDEGIQEVIKNDDGSLTFRMSESQHKEILNDMEEEIIVFIEEIKTDEEITSIKDISYNNTYSEFTLLVNPEELENTLDVDATAELVLMGMFYQLFNGVDLEKNQVTVTYKNESNGEVINTTVYP
;
A
#
# COMPACT_ATOMS: atom_id res chain seq x y z
N MET A 1 24.84 -11.50 -6.64
CA MET A 1 24.29 -11.87 -7.96
C MET A 1 22.83 -11.43 -7.94
N LYS A 2 22.49 -10.33 -8.62
CA LYS A 2 21.11 -9.83 -8.71
C LYS A 2 20.31 -10.83 -9.53
N LYS A 3 19.33 -11.49 -8.92
CA LYS A 3 18.35 -12.30 -9.63
C LYS A 3 17.10 -11.44 -9.73
N ILE A 4 16.91 -10.85 -10.90
CA ILE A 4 15.62 -10.32 -11.33
C ILE A 4 14.75 -11.56 -11.58
N LEU A 5 13.74 -11.78 -10.74
CA LEU A 5 12.77 -12.85 -10.94
C LEU A 5 11.50 -12.20 -11.49
N VAL A 6 11.38 -12.26 -12.82
CA VAL A 6 10.16 -11.93 -13.54
C VAL A 6 9.17 -13.08 -13.32
N LEU A 7 8.04 -12.77 -12.71
CA LEU A 7 6.88 -13.64 -12.54
C LEU A 7 6.23 -13.92 -13.93
N PRO A 8 6.00 -15.17 -14.34
CA PRO A 8 5.29 -15.45 -15.58
C PRO A 8 3.79 -15.68 -15.28
N LEU A 9 2.98 -14.62 -15.39
CA LEU A 9 1.53 -14.78 -15.51
C LEU A 9 1.19 -15.12 -16.97
N LEU A 10 0.90 -16.39 -17.20
CA LEU A 10 0.61 -16.97 -18.51
C LEU A 10 -0.91 -17.16 -18.62
N LEU A 11 -1.62 -16.28 -19.33
CA LEU A 11 -2.42 -16.61 -20.53
C LEU A 11 -3.32 -15.46 -21.02
N LEU A 12 -3.00 -15.01 -22.25
CA LEU A 12 -3.89 -14.70 -23.38
C LEU A 12 -5.02 -13.65 -23.21
N PHE A 13 -4.76 -12.45 -23.76
CA PHE A 13 -5.48 -12.01 -24.97
C PHE A 13 -4.54 -11.19 -25.86
N GLY A 14 -4.38 -11.63 -27.11
CA GLY A 14 -3.57 -10.93 -28.10
C GLY A 14 -4.39 -9.92 -28.89
N ILE A 15 -3.74 -8.86 -29.38
CA ILE A 15 -3.53 -8.53 -30.80
C ILE A 15 -3.23 -7.01 -30.95
N ILE A 16 -1.97 -6.74 -31.30
CA ILE A 16 -1.46 -5.79 -32.32
C ILE A 16 -2.03 -4.36 -32.32
N PHE A 17 -1.18 -3.38 -32.05
CA PHE A 17 -0.87 -2.34 -33.04
C PHE A 17 0.60 -1.91 -32.98
N ALA A 18 1.24 -2.00 -34.15
CA ALA A 18 2.54 -1.43 -34.45
C ALA A 18 2.42 0.10 -34.57
N GLY A 19 3.40 0.82 -34.03
CA GLY A 19 3.55 2.26 -34.22
C GLY A 19 4.96 2.72 -33.89
N CYS A 20 5.79 2.87 -34.92
CA CYS A 20 7.19 3.27 -34.89
C CYS A 20 7.34 4.78 -35.08
N SER A 21 8.26 5.42 -34.36
CA SER A 21 9.11 6.56 -34.78
C SER A 21 9.61 7.31 -33.53
N ALA A 22 10.80 7.87 -33.46
CA ALA A 22 11.97 7.85 -34.32
C ALA A 22 13.16 8.32 -33.46
N ASP A 23 14.33 7.85 -33.86
CA ASP A 23 15.65 8.05 -33.29
C ASP A 23 16.15 9.51 -33.39
N SER A 24 17.00 9.94 -32.45
CA SER A 24 18.08 10.91 -32.70
C SER A 24 19.07 10.96 -31.53
N GLU A 25 20.11 10.13 -31.63
CA GLU A 25 21.40 10.37 -30.99
C GLU A 25 22.16 11.55 -31.65
N LYS A 26 22.91 12.30 -30.83
CA LYS A 26 24.35 12.62 -30.96
C LYS A 26 24.73 13.66 -29.89
N GLU A 27 25.51 13.30 -28.87
CA GLU A 27 26.99 13.18 -28.83
C GLU A 27 27.69 14.52 -28.56
N SER A 28 28.47 14.57 -27.45
CA SER A 28 29.86 15.07 -27.38
C SER A 28 30.20 15.71 -26.02
N GLY A 29 31.41 15.41 -25.48
CA GLY A 29 32.17 16.42 -24.71
C GLY A 29 32.85 16.06 -23.39
N ASP A 30 33.79 15.12 -23.43
CA ASP A 30 35.06 14.94 -22.66
C ASP A 30 35.52 15.92 -21.52
N LYS A 31 36.02 15.30 -20.42
CA LYS A 31 37.12 15.66 -19.46
C LYS A 31 37.13 16.98 -18.66
N LYS A 32 37.34 16.91 -17.33
CA LYS A 32 38.69 16.89 -16.67
C LYS A 32 38.62 16.90 -15.13
N GLU A 33 39.56 16.16 -14.55
CA GLU A 33 39.98 15.96 -13.16
C GLU A 33 40.60 17.22 -12.49
N VAL A 34 40.41 17.42 -11.16
CA VAL A 34 41.43 17.98 -10.23
C VAL A 34 41.15 17.51 -8.79
N ALA A 35 42.20 17.02 -8.12
CA ALA A 35 42.29 16.61 -6.72
C ALA A 35 42.89 17.70 -5.79
N ALA A 36 42.59 17.64 -4.49
CA ALA A 36 43.41 18.06 -3.31
C ALA A 36 42.48 18.00 -2.07
N ASP A 37 42.56 17.02 -1.17
CA ASP A 37 43.56 16.69 -0.13
C ASP A 37 43.59 17.59 1.13
N THR A 38 43.70 16.89 2.26
CA THR A 38 44.30 17.25 3.56
C THR A 38 43.39 17.74 4.72
N THR A 39 43.07 16.76 5.61
CA THR A 39 43.13 16.71 7.10
C THR A 39 42.73 17.95 7.93
N GLU A 40 42.13 17.90 9.13
CA GLU A 40 42.15 16.94 10.24
C GLU A 40 41.09 17.41 11.25
N LYS A 41 40.31 16.51 11.88
CA LYS A 41 40.03 16.63 13.32
C LYS A 41 39.40 15.35 13.89
N THR A 42 40.19 14.75 14.76
CA THR A 42 39.88 13.77 15.78
C THR A 42 38.47 13.95 16.38
N SER A 43 37.61 12.96 16.16
CA SER A 43 36.63 12.58 17.16
C SER A 43 36.78 11.07 17.37
N VAL A 44 37.22 10.69 18.57
CA VAL A 44 37.17 9.31 19.03
C VAL A 44 35.70 9.03 19.33
N SER A 45 34.92 8.70 18.30
CA SER A 45 33.68 7.97 18.52
C SER A 45 34.09 6.53 18.81
N LYS A 46 33.96 6.11 20.06
CA LYS A 46 33.81 4.68 20.35
C LYS A 46 32.76 4.16 19.37
N PRO A 47 32.97 3.03 18.66
CA PRO A 47 31.88 2.43 17.93
C PRO A 47 30.80 2.14 18.97
N LEU A 48 29.73 2.92 18.93
CA LEU A 48 28.48 2.55 19.57
C LEU A 48 28.16 1.21 18.92
N LYS A 49 28.35 0.13 19.66
CA LYS A 49 27.63 -1.11 19.39
C LYS A 49 26.18 -0.75 19.64
N VAL A 50 25.53 -0.18 18.63
CA VAL A 50 24.09 -0.27 18.48
C VAL A 50 23.87 -1.77 18.52
N ASP A 51 23.24 -2.26 19.59
CA ASP A 51 22.80 -3.64 19.60
C ASP A 51 22.01 -3.82 18.32
N LYS A 52 22.49 -4.70 17.44
CA LYS A 52 21.80 -5.07 16.21
C LYS A 52 20.59 -5.95 16.52
N GLU A 53 19.96 -5.77 17.68
CA GLU A 53 18.51 -5.87 17.75
C GLU A 53 17.99 -4.73 16.89
N LEU A 54 17.93 -5.04 15.60
CA LEU A 54 17.44 -4.17 14.54
C LEU A 54 16.15 -3.49 14.99
N LEU A 55 15.99 -2.20 14.67
CA LEU A 55 14.72 -1.50 14.73
C LEU A 55 13.73 -2.33 13.90
N ASN A 56 12.93 -3.13 14.57
CA ASN A 56 11.95 -3.99 13.94
C ASN A 56 10.59 -3.35 14.18
N VAL A 57 9.75 -3.41 13.16
CA VAL A 57 8.35 -3.04 13.26
C VAL A 57 7.59 -4.28 13.66
N GLU A 58 6.70 -4.13 14.64
CA GLU A 58 5.77 -5.17 15.08
C GLU A 58 4.36 -4.77 14.67
N VAL A 59 3.70 -5.62 13.90
CA VAL A 59 2.30 -5.46 13.50
C VAL A 59 1.53 -6.65 14.06
N THR A 60 0.45 -6.40 14.80
CA THR A 60 -0.39 -7.46 15.37
C THR A 60 -1.73 -7.49 14.68
N LEU A 61 -2.05 -8.63 14.05
CA LEU A 61 -3.32 -8.87 13.37
C LEU A 61 -4.22 -9.75 14.25
N PRO A 62 -5.48 -9.36 14.50
CA PRO A 62 -6.46 -10.16 15.25
C PRO A 62 -6.66 -11.56 14.70
N ALA A 63 -7.14 -12.47 15.56
CA ALA A 63 -7.53 -13.82 15.15
C ALA A 63 -8.57 -13.83 14.01
N ASP A 64 -9.48 -12.86 14.02
CA ASP A 64 -10.58 -12.73 13.04
C ASP A 64 -10.08 -12.61 11.59
N PHE A 65 -8.83 -12.16 11.39
CA PHE A 65 -8.22 -12.01 10.07
C PHE A 65 -7.79 -13.35 9.46
N PHE A 66 -7.74 -14.40 10.28
CA PHE A 66 -7.27 -15.72 9.89
C PHE A 66 -8.40 -16.76 9.99
N GLU A 67 -9.66 -16.33 10.06
CA GLU A 67 -10.79 -17.25 10.10
C GLU A 67 -10.81 -18.14 8.84
N GLY A 68 -10.76 -19.45 9.05
CA GLY A 68 -10.73 -20.44 7.96
C GLY A 68 -9.35 -20.72 7.39
N GLU A 69 -8.32 -20.00 7.81
CA GLU A 69 -6.93 -20.20 7.39
C GLU A 69 -6.19 -21.23 8.25
N ASP A 70 -5.22 -21.92 7.65
CA ASP A 70 -4.26 -22.72 8.39
C ASP A 70 -3.13 -21.84 8.92
N ILE A 71 -3.19 -21.52 10.22
CA ILE A 71 -2.24 -20.65 10.90
C ILE A 71 -0.78 -21.11 10.72
N ASP A 72 -0.52 -22.42 10.67
CA ASP A 72 0.85 -22.91 10.49
C ASP A 72 1.36 -22.62 9.07
N THR A 73 0.46 -22.65 8.07
CA THR A 73 0.75 -22.25 6.69
C THR A 73 0.97 -20.74 6.59
N VAL A 74 0.10 -19.92 7.20
CA VAL A 74 0.28 -18.44 7.25
C VAL A 74 1.64 -18.05 7.85
N ILE A 75 2.04 -18.71 8.95
CA ILE A 75 3.34 -18.47 9.59
C ILE A 75 4.50 -18.90 8.68
N ALA A 76 4.35 -20.00 7.94
CA ALA A 76 5.37 -20.48 7.02
C ALA A 76 5.56 -19.52 5.83
N ASP A 77 4.46 -19.09 5.21
CA ASP A 77 4.46 -18.21 4.04
C ASP A 77 5.08 -16.85 4.39
N ALA A 78 4.69 -16.25 5.53
CA ALA A 78 5.28 -15.00 5.99
C ALA A 78 6.81 -15.09 6.18
N LYS A 79 7.32 -16.23 6.67
CA LYS A 79 8.77 -16.44 6.83
C LYS A 79 9.47 -16.63 5.49
N ASP A 80 8.81 -17.29 4.54
CA ASP A 80 9.33 -17.46 3.17
C ASP A 80 9.40 -16.12 2.41
N GLU A 81 8.49 -15.19 2.73
CA GLU A 81 8.51 -13.78 2.29
C GLU A 81 9.53 -12.92 3.04
N GLY A 82 10.22 -13.50 4.01
CA GLY A 82 11.35 -12.88 4.71
C GLY A 82 10.99 -12.18 6.01
N ILE A 83 9.76 -12.31 6.52
CA ILE A 83 9.41 -11.84 7.87
C ILE A 83 10.29 -12.58 8.89
N GLN A 84 10.93 -11.83 9.78
CA GLN A 84 11.98 -12.37 10.67
C GLN A 84 11.39 -13.31 11.71
N GLU A 85 10.23 -12.93 12.26
CA GLU A 85 9.56 -13.66 13.32
C GLU A 85 8.05 -13.44 13.24
N VAL A 86 7.29 -14.51 13.49
CA VAL A 86 5.84 -14.47 13.64
C VAL A 86 5.51 -15.14 14.97
N ILE A 87 4.86 -14.39 15.86
CA ILE A 87 4.49 -14.83 17.20
C ILE A 87 3.00 -15.14 17.20
N LYS A 88 2.65 -16.34 17.63
CA LYS A 88 1.26 -16.73 17.88
C LYS A 88 0.90 -16.39 19.33
N ASN A 89 -0.06 -15.47 19.50
CA ASN A 89 -0.49 -15.01 20.81
C ASN A 89 -1.59 -15.92 21.41
N ASP A 90 -1.80 -15.83 22.72
CA ASP A 90 -2.77 -16.65 23.45
C ASP A 90 -4.24 -16.35 23.04
N ASP A 91 -4.51 -15.16 22.55
CA ASP A 91 -5.82 -14.72 22.05
C ASP A 91 -6.08 -15.11 20.59
N GLY A 92 -5.14 -15.81 19.95
CA GLY A 92 -5.22 -16.23 18.55
C GLY A 92 -4.73 -15.21 17.53
N SER A 93 -4.37 -13.99 17.96
CA SER A 93 -3.72 -13.00 17.10
C SER A 93 -2.31 -13.43 16.70
N LEU A 94 -1.82 -12.90 15.58
CA LEU A 94 -0.43 -13.07 15.14
C LEU A 94 0.30 -11.73 15.16
N THR A 95 1.48 -11.70 15.78
CA THR A 95 2.39 -10.56 15.75
C THR A 95 3.53 -10.83 14.79
N PHE A 96 3.65 -10.02 13.75
CA PHE A 96 4.67 -10.08 12.72
C PHE A 96 5.78 -9.09 13.04
N ARG A 97 7.01 -9.58 13.12
CA ARG A 97 8.20 -8.77 13.36
C ARG A 97 9.06 -8.75 12.10
N MET A 98 9.21 -7.56 11.54
CA MET A 98 9.87 -7.33 10.25
C MET A 98 10.80 -6.13 10.30
N SER A 99 11.67 -6.00 9.29
CA SER A 99 12.51 -4.81 9.16
C SER A 99 11.68 -3.60 8.71
N GLU A 100 12.12 -2.38 9.04
CA GLU A 100 11.49 -1.14 8.54
C GLU A 100 11.37 -1.10 7.01
N SER A 101 12.34 -1.66 6.29
CA SER A 101 12.30 -1.72 4.82
C SER A 101 11.19 -2.63 4.30
N GLN A 102 10.96 -3.78 4.95
CA GLN A 102 9.90 -4.70 4.56
C GLN A 102 8.52 -4.14 4.92
N HIS A 103 8.41 -3.54 6.10
CA HIS A 103 7.20 -2.84 6.51
C HIS A 103 6.81 -1.75 5.51
N LYS A 104 7.78 -0.97 5.04
CA LYS A 104 7.56 0.04 4.01
C LYS A 104 7.20 -0.56 2.64
N GLU A 105 7.79 -1.69 2.27
CA GLU A 105 7.45 -2.41 1.04
C GLU A 105 5.98 -2.85 1.07
N ILE A 106 5.56 -3.50 2.15
CA ILE A 106 4.15 -3.90 2.36
C ILE A 106 3.21 -2.69 2.27
N LEU A 107 3.53 -1.57 2.94
CA LEU A 107 2.70 -0.37 2.86
C LEU A 107 2.61 0.23 1.45
N ASN A 108 3.70 0.19 0.68
CA ASN A 108 3.68 0.67 -0.70
C ASN A 108 2.81 -0.24 -1.58
N ASP A 109 2.94 -1.56 -1.42
CA ASP A 109 2.15 -2.53 -2.19
C ASP A 109 0.65 -2.35 -1.91
N MET A 110 0.27 -2.17 -0.64
CA MET A 110 -1.12 -1.86 -0.26
C MET A 110 -1.60 -0.52 -0.83
N GLU A 111 -0.76 0.50 -0.86
CA GLU A 111 -1.07 1.78 -1.51
C GLU A 111 -1.31 1.61 -3.01
N GLU A 112 -0.45 0.85 -3.70
CA GLU A 112 -0.62 0.53 -5.11
C GLU A 112 -1.95 -0.20 -5.37
N GLU A 113 -2.30 -1.18 -4.54
CA GLU A 113 -3.58 -1.90 -4.62
C GLU A 113 -4.79 -0.97 -4.41
N ILE A 114 -4.76 -0.09 -3.40
CA ILE A 114 -5.83 0.88 -3.15
C ILE A 114 -5.99 1.81 -4.37
N ILE A 115 -4.89 2.29 -4.94
CA ILE A 115 -4.92 3.18 -6.10
C ILE A 115 -5.51 2.46 -7.32
N VAL A 116 -5.11 1.21 -7.56
CA VAL A 116 -5.66 0.40 -8.64
C VAL A 116 -7.16 0.22 -8.45
N PHE A 117 -7.60 -0.17 -7.26
CA PHE A 117 -9.02 -0.37 -6.96
C PHE A 117 -9.84 0.93 -7.12
N ILE A 118 -9.30 2.08 -6.71
CA ILE A 118 -9.94 3.38 -6.95
C ILE A 118 -10.14 3.65 -8.45
N GLU A 119 -9.15 3.35 -9.28
CA GLU A 119 -9.28 3.52 -10.73
C GLU A 119 -10.26 2.51 -11.34
N GLU A 120 -10.34 1.29 -10.82
CA GLU A 120 -11.35 0.31 -11.21
C GLU A 120 -12.76 0.85 -10.93
N ILE A 121 -13.03 1.35 -9.72
CA ILE A 121 -14.32 1.96 -9.37
C ILE A 121 -14.68 3.09 -10.35
N LYS A 122 -13.72 3.97 -10.66
CA LYS A 122 -13.94 5.13 -11.54
C LYS A 122 -14.18 4.76 -13.00
N THR A 123 -13.70 3.60 -13.44
CA THR A 123 -13.75 3.17 -14.84
C THR A 123 -14.78 2.06 -15.09
N ASP A 124 -15.37 1.51 -14.03
CA ASP A 124 -16.43 0.51 -14.11
C ASP A 124 -17.74 1.13 -14.65
N GLU A 125 -18.22 0.59 -15.77
CA GLU A 125 -19.47 1.03 -16.41
C GLU A 125 -20.73 0.64 -15.60
N GLU A 126 -20.63 -0.30 -14.67
CA GLU A 126 -21.72 -0.72 -13.78
C GLU A 126 -21.79 0.11 -12.49
N ILE A 127 -20.69 0.77 -12.11
CA ILE A 127 -20.61 1.72 -10.99
C ILE A 127 -20.75 3.15 -11.52
N THR A 128 -21.94 3.47 -12.06
CA THR A 128 -22.14 4.78 -12.68
C THR A 128 -22.22 5.91 -11.66
N SER A 129 -22.57 5.64 -10.40
CA SER A 129 -22.84 6.68 -9.42
C SER A 129 -21.57 7.40 -8.93
N ILE A 130 -20.42 6.72 -8.86
CA ILE A 130 -19.15 7.25 -8.33
C ILE A 130 -18.31 7.79 -9.49
N LYS A 131 -17.98 9.09 -9.44
CA LYS A 131 -17.31 9.81 -10.54
C LYS A 131 -15.84 10.05 -10.28
N ASP A 132 -15.49 10.27 -9.02
CA ASP A 132 -14.12 10.46 -8.59
C ASP A 132 -13.97 10.11 -7.11
N ILE A 133 -12.76 9.76 -6.71
CA ILE A 133 -12.41 9.42 -5.33
C ILE A 133 -11.13 10.16 -4.98
N SER A 134 -11.18 10.90 -3.88
CA SER A 134 -10.00 11.52 -3.28
C SER A 134 -9.80 10.97 -1.87
N TYR A 135 -8.55 10.97 -1.41
CA TYR A 135 -8.17 10.35 -0.14
C TYR A 135 -7.04 11.12 0.54
N ASN A 136 -6.86 10.88 1.84
CA ASN A 136 -5.71 11.36 2.58
C ASN A 136 -4.54 10.36 2.52
N ASN A 137 -3.34 10.80 2.93
CA ASN A 137 -2.11 9.98 2.83
C ASN A 137 -2.11 8.73 3.72
N THR A 138 -3.07 8.60 4.64
CA THR A 138 -3.18 7.44 5.55
C THR A 138 -4.36 6.54 5.18
N TYR A 139 -5.06 6.84 4.08
CA TYR A 139 -6.26 6.12 3.62
C TYR A 139 -7.34 5.96 4.71
N SER A 140 -7.36 6.89 5.67
CA SER A 140 -8.34 6.93 6.76
C SER A 140 -9.53 7.82 6.41
N GLU A 141 -9.43 8.59 5.33
CA GLU A 141 -10.49 9.45 4.83
C GLU A 141 -10.60 9.30 3.31
N PHE A 142 -11.79 8.99 2.84
CA PHE A 142 -12.16 8.99 1.42
C PHE A 142 -13.27 10.00 1.18
N THR A 143 -13.18 10.75 0.09
CA THR A 143 -14.25 11.60 -0.42
C THR A 143 -14.64 11.14 -1.81
N LEU A 144 -15.87 10.63 -1.92
CA LEU A 144 -16.47 10.15 -3.16
C LEU A 144 -17.29 11.28 -3.77
N LEU A 145 -16.94 11.67 -4.98
CA LEU A 145 -17.74 12.57 -5.80
C LEU A 145 -18.77 11.72 -6.54
N VAL A 146 -20.06 11.96 -6.32
CA VAL A 146 -21.14 11.05 -6.77
C VAL A 146 -22.27 11.77 -7.48
N ASN A 147 -22.95 11.05 -8.38
CA ASN A 147 -24.29 11.38 -8.85
C ASN A 147 -25.33 10.89 -7.83
N PRO A 148 -26.03 11.78 -7.09
CA PRO A 148 -26.98 11.36 -6.07
C PRO A 148 -28.21 10.61 -6.61
N GLU A 149 -28.55 10.80 -7.89
CA GLU A 149 -29.73 10.14 -8.50
C GLU A 149 -29.46 8.68 -8.85
N GLU A 150 -28.19 8.29 -8.95
CA GLU A 150 -27.73 6.94 -9.30
C GLU A 150 -27.12 6.20 -8.10
N LEU A 151 -26.88 6.90 -6.98
CA LEU A 151 -26.30 6.34 -5.76
C LEU A 151 -27.22 5.29 -5.12
N GLU A 152 -26.63 4.34 -4.40
CA GLU A 152 -27.29 3.25 -3.66
C GLU A 152 -27.61 1.99 -4.50
N ASN A 153 -26.90 1.77 -5.61
CA ASN A 153 -26.82 0.44 -6.20
C ASN A 153 -25.98 -0.48 -5.30
N THR A 154 -26.28 -1.79 -5.30
CA THR A 154 -25.52 -2.81 -4.55
C THR A 154 -24.03 -2.73 -4.85
N LEU A 155 -23.65 -2.50 -6.11
CA LEU A 155 -22.24 -2.37 -6.51
C LEU A 155 -21.55 -1.14 -5.88
N ASP A 156 -22.26 -0.02 -5.70
CA ASP A 156 -21.70 1.15 -5.03
C ASP A 156 -21.41 0.85 -3.55
N VAL A 157 -22.32 0.11 -2.92
CA VAL A 157 -22.21 -0.30 -1.52
C VAL A 157 -21.04 -1.26 -1.34
N ASP A 158 -20.94 -2.27 -2.21
CA ASP A 158 -19.86 -3.25 -2.19
C ASP A 158 -18.50 -2.58 -2.45
N ALA A 159 -18.42 -1.71 -3.45
CA ALA A 159 -17.19 -0.96 -3.75
C ALA A 159 -16.77 -0.03 -2.60
N THR A 160 -17.71 0.66 -1.97
CA THR A 160 -17.41 1.48 -0.79
C THR A 160 -16.94 0.62 0.37
N ALA A 161 -17.59 -0.52 0.62
CA ALA A 161 -17.24 -1.42 1.72
C ALA A 161 -15.83 -1.99 1.57
N GLU A 162 -15.47 -2.41 0.35
CA GLU A 162 -14.12 -2.87 0.03
C GLU A 162 -13.08 -1.75 0.22
N LEU A 163 -13.37 -0.54 -0.26
CA LEU A 163 -12.47 0.60 -0.09
C LEU A 163 -12.24 0.97 1.39
N VAL A 164 -13.30 0.91 2.20
CA VAL A 164 -13.24 1.08 3.66
C VAL A 164 -12.34 0.01 4.27
N LEU A 165 -12.54 -1.25 3.90
CA LEU A 165 -11.77 -2.37 4.41
C LEU A 165 -10.28 -2.21 4.09
N MET A 166 -9.93 -1.88 2.84
CA MET A 166 -8.54 -1.61 2.43
C MET A 166 -7.91 -0.46 3.24
N GLY A 167 -8.66 0.64 3.47
CA GLY A 167 -8.21 1.75 4.31
C GLY A 167 -7.98 1.35 5.77
N MET A 168 -8.82 0.48 6.33
CA MET A 168 -8.63 -0.07 7.68
C MET A 168 -7.37 -0.96 7.75
N PHE A 169 -7.18 -1.84 6.75
CA PHE A 169 -5.98 -2.66 6.66
C PHE A 169 -4.72 -1.79 6.58
N TYR A 170 -4.70 -0.78 5.71
CA TYR A 170 -3.55 0.13 5.59
C TYR A 170 -3.21 0.77 6.93
N GLN A 171 -4.22 1.29 7.64
CA GLN A 171 -4.02 1.90 8.96
C GLN A 171 -3.46 0.92 9.98
N LEU A 172 -3.97 -0.31 10.03
CA LEU A 172 -3.51 -1.35 10.94
C LEU A 172 -2.03 -1.67 10.69
N PHE A 173 -1.65 -1.88 9.43
CA PHE A 173 -0.26 -2.11 9.07
C PHE A 173 0.60 -0.87 9.33
N ASN A 174 0.06 0.33 9.18
CA ASN A 174 0.75 1.57 9.52
C ASN A 174 0.82 1.86 11.04
N GLY A 175 0.42 0.89 11.88
CA GLY A 175 0.59 0.93 13.33
C GLY A 175 -0.53 1.65 14.09
N VAL A 176 -1.70 1.84 13.48
CA VAL A 176 -2.88 2.35 14.17
C VAL A 176 -3.49 1.23 15.02
N ASP A 177 -3.70 1.50 16.31
CA ASP A 177 -4.39 0.57 17.21
C ASP A 177 -5.79 0.24 16.67
N LEU A 178 -6.22 -1.03 16.77
CA LEU A 178 -7.55 -1.48 16.31
C LEU A 178 -8.70 -0.64 16.89
N GLU A 179 -8.65 -0.28 18.17
CA GLU A 179 -9.70 0.54 18.81
C GLU A 179 -9.80 1.97 18.25
N LYS A 180 -8.78 2.42 17.52
CA LYS A 180 -8.70 3.75 16.89
C LYS A 180 -8.74 3.68 15.37
N ASN A 181 -8.70 2.47 14.82
CA ASN A 181 -8.76 2.25 13.39
C ASN A 181 -10.16 2.61 12.94
N GLN A 182 -10.26 3.61 12.08
CA GLN A 182 -11.54 4.08 11.57
C GLN A 182 -11.32 4.65 10.18
N VAL A 183 -12.31 4.48 9.31
CA VAL A 183 -12.31 5.09 7.98
C VAL A 183 -13.52 5.99 7.85
N THR A 184 -13.29 7.23 7.45
CA THR A 184 -14.37 8.18 7.18
C THR A 184 -14.62 8.26 5.68
N VAL A 185 -15.86 8.04 5.26
CA VAL A 185 -16.29 8.21 3.88
C VAL A 185 -17.24 9.39 3.79
N THR A 186 -16.90 10.36 2.94
CA THR A 186 -17.74 11.52 2.66
C THR A 186 -18.24 11.50 1.21
N TYR A 187 -19.55 11.56 1.04
CA TYR A 187 -20.19 11.65 -0.27
C TYR A 187 -20.46 13.11 -0.61
N LYS A 188 -19.97 13.56 -1.78
CA LYS A 188 -20.22 14.91 -2.31
C LYS A 188 -20.96 14.83 -3.64
N ASN A 189 -21.93 15.70 -3.83
CA ASN A 189 -22.64 15.80 -5.11
C ASN A 189 -21.69 16.33 -6.19
N GLU A 190 -21.59 15.60 -7.31
CA GLU A 190 -20.70 15.96 -8.43
C GLU A 190 -20.98 17.33 -9.04
N SER A 191 -22.24 17.77 -9.01
CA SER A 191 -22.68 18.99 -9.71
C SER A 191 -22.33 20.28 -8.96
N ASN A 192 -22.30 20.24 -7.62
CA ASN A 192 -22.14 21.44 -6.80
C ASN A 192 -21.12 21.29 -5.64
N GLY A 193 -20.59 20.09 -5.41
CA GLY A 193 -19.61 19.79 -4.36
C GLY A 193 -20.18 19.78 -2.94
N GLU A 194 -21.50 19.87 -2.76
CA GLU A 194 -22.14 19.82 -1.45
C GLU A 194 -22.00 18.43 -0.82
N VAL A 195 -21.75 18.40 0.48
CA VAL A 195 -21.71 17.15 1.27
C VAL A 195 -23.12 16.63 1.41
N ILE A 196 -23.34 15.41 0.93
CA ILE A 196 -24.61 14.68 1.03
C ILE A 196 -24.65 13.90 2.34
N ASN A 197 -23.59 13.14 2.61
CA ASN A 197 -23.47 12.27 3.77
C ASN A 197 -22.00 12.09 4.17
N THR A 198 -21.78 11.81 5.46
CA THR A 198 -20.50 11.38 6.00
C THR A 198 -20.74 10.20 6.95
N THR A 199 -20.07 9.08 6.70
CA THR A 199 -20.11 7.88 7.52
C THR A 199 -18.73 7.60 8.10
N VAL A 200 -18.66 7.22 9.38
CA VAL A 200 -17.43 6.75 10.02
C VAL A 200 -17.59 5.27 10.30
N TYR A 201 -16.70 4.47 9.73
CA TYR A 201 -16.63 3.02 9.89
C TYR A 201 -15.62 2.69 11.00
N PRO A 202 -15.99 1.86 11.98
CA PRO A 202 -15.07 1.36 13.01
C PRO A 202 -14.17 0.25 12.46
#